data_AF-A0A2V5KPK7-F1
#
_entry.id   AF-A0A2V5KPK7-F1
#
_cell.length_a   1.000
_cell.length_b   1.000
_cell.length_c   1.000
_cell.angle_alpha   90.00
_cell.angle_beta   90.00
_cell.angle_gamma   90.00
#
_symmetry.space_group_name_H-M   'P 1'
#
loop_
_entity.id
_entity.type
_entity.pdbx_description
1 polymer ?
#
loop_
_entity_poly.entity_id
_entity_poly.type
_entity_poly.pdbx_seq_one_letter_code
_entity_poly.pdbx_strand_id
1 'polypeptide(L)'
;MPFRKRFISLAAAAALTLTAIPAAYAAPPADPAPVNLAAGLSYQLSAPPSASYPDSGNELTDGQYAGNAYSDPKWQAHLRGMQRTVSFDLGQVQSVSKVKAHFMQDTAAGIHFPQKVRVLVSEDGEEWGTLADINSSIPLYETGPQPLKQDYVWDGAVDGLPRGNPNATMVTARYVKVEFTTDVWVFVDEIEIWGVNGKAHSAKHLPKDSDKPVAEPGYLKAGEATAGIHDLVLLYNGWYANGFGDWMKDAIVPYISYVDANRQPKDWFFDGVLYLGLNAPSKRSFMESGTPSNKEDWEWYLNKTFAAEGDMQQLNEAAKETAQKLGDPSHKVKVSLMIPYPAVKQSQFGDVDGDGVSENFDYAVVGHEQAYANKQKAVKWYIDKAMELWDQGAYSNLELAAMYWLSEKVSLSSSHEEDLIRYTSDLVHGENKKFFWIPFFDANRFYQWKELGFDAAVLQPNYFFTTTTPDSRITEAASYAKRYGMGIEIETHEGIVKPGAPTSDGDVWRGRYLAYLNGGIDYGYMTDAFMAYYQGGDTFLRAATSTDPVARETYEWTYRFVKGTYAKP
;
A
#
# COMPACT_ATOMS: atom_id res chain seq x y z
N MET A 1 88.66 -46.58 -16.03
CA MET A 1 89.62 -45.45 -16.20
C MET A 1 88.93 -44.16 -15.74
N PRO A 2 89.61 -43.23 -15.07
CA PRO A 2 89.61 -43.17 -13.60
C PRO A 2 89.29 -41.78 -12.99
N PHE A 3 89.21 -41.73 -11.65
CA PHE A 3 89.43 -40.56 -10.74
C PHE A 3 88.37 -39.42 -10.71
N ARG A 4 88.11 -38.67 -9.63
CA ARG A 4 88.32 -38.70 -8.14
C ARG A 4 87.61 -37.42 -7.60
N LYS A 5 87.22 -37.47 -6.32
CA LYS A 5 87.13 -36.36 -5.31
C LYS A 5 85.93 -35.38 -5.28
N ARG A 6 85.53 -35.16 -4.02
CA ARG A 6 84.55 -34.21 -3.43
C ARG A 6 85.05 -32.75 -3.42
N PHE A 7 84.12 -31.79 -3.48
CA PHE A 7 84.11 -30.44 -2.84
C PHE A 7 82.62 -30.02 -2.72
N ILE A 8 81.96 -29.90 -1.56
CA ILE A 8 81.92 -28.81 -0.55
C ILE A 8 81.74 -27.38 -1.11
N SER A 9 80.52 -26.86 -0.90
CA SER A 9 80.05 -25.51 -0.57
C SER A 9 80.40 -24.28 -1.43
N LEU A 10 79.37 -23.56 -1.89
CA LEU A 10 78.99 -22.23 -1.36
C LEU A 10 77.64 -21.79 -1.97
N ALA A 11 76.64 -21.53 -1.11
CA ALA A 11 75.42 -20.83 -1.51
C ALA A 11 75.67 -19.32 -1.39
N ALA A 12 75.60 -18.59 -2.50
CA ALA A 12 75.57 -17.14 -2.54
C ALA A 12 74.16 -16.69 -2.96
N ALA A 13 73.38 -16.22 -1.99
CA ALA A 13 72.11 -15.55 -2.25
C ALA A 13 72.40 -14.09 -2.64
N ALA A 14 72.21 -13.76 -3.92
CA ALA A 14 72.19 -12.38 -4.39
C ALA A 14 70.80 -11.80 -4.15
N ALA A 15 70.67 -10.91 -3.16
CA ALA A 15 69.47 -10.13 -2.93
C ALA A 15 69.40 -8.98 -3.95
N LEU A 16 68.50 -9.07 -4.93
CA LEU A 16 68.08 -7.92 -5.74
C LEU A 16 67.09 -7.09 -4.90
N THR A 17 67.53 -5.92 -4.45
CA THR A 17 66.67 -4.90 -3.85
C THR A 17 65.94 -4.14 -4.96
N LEU A 18 64.67 -4.48 -5.21
CA LEU A 18 63.75 -3.61 -5.94
C LEU A 18 63.44 -2.39 -5.06
N THR A 19 63.95 -1.22 -5.44
CA THR A 19 63.48 0.06 -4.89
C THR A 19 62.14 0.40 -5.53
N ALA A 20 61.05 -0.05 -4.91
CA ALA A 20 59.72 0.47 -5.19
C ALA A 20 59.67 1.94 -4.75
N ILE A 21 59.57 2.86 -5.70
CA ILE A 21 59.18 4.24 -5.42
C ILE A 21 57.69 4.18 -5.03
N PRO A 22 57.29 4.56 -3.81
CA PRO A 22 55.88 4.67 -3.49
C PRO A 22 55.32 5.84 -4.30
N ALA A 23 54.52 5.55 -5.32
CA ALA A 23 53.61 6.53 -5.86
C ALA A 23 52.61 6.84 -4.74
N ALA A 24 52.80 7.97 -4.07
CA ALA A 24 51.82 8.52 -3.17
C ALA A 24 50.55 8.80 -3.99
N TYR A 25 49.57 7.91 -3.91
CA TYR A 25 48.20 8.25 -4.28
C TYR A 25 47.76 9.31 -3.29
N ALA A 26 47.84 10.58 -3.69
CA ALA A 26 47.17 11.64 -2.98
C ALA A 26 45.68 11.28 -2.94
N ALA A 27 45.10 11.22 -1.74
CA ALA A 27 43.64 11.12 -1.61
C ALA A 27 43.01 12.27 -2.43
N PRO A 28 41.89 12.03 -3.13
CA PRO A 28 41.19 13.12 -3.81
C PRO A 28 40.92 14.24 -2.80
N PRO A 29 41.06 15.51 -3.21
CA PRO A 29 40.85 16.64 -2.31
C PRO A 29 39.46 16.53 -1.67
N ALA A 30 39.40 16.71 -0.35
CA ALA A 30 38.14 16.72 0.38
C ALA A 30 37.27 17.89 -0.11
N ASP A 31 35.97 17.65 -0.32
CA ASP A 31 35.03 18.71 -0.68
C ASP A 31 34.93 19.74 0.46
N PRO A 32 34.68 21.03 0.17
CA PRO A 32 34.49 22.07 1.19
C PRO A 32 33.34 21.74 2.16
N ALA A 33 33.32 22.40 3.33
CA ALA A 33 32.21 22.27 4.27
C ALA A 33 30.90 22.81 3.64
N PRO A 34 29.77 22.09 3.78
CA PRO A 34 28.48 22.56 3.28
C PRO A 34 28.01 23.85 3.96
N VAL A 35 27.31 24.69 3.20
CA VAL A 35 26.63 25.92 3.63
C VAL A 35 25.16 25.86 3.19
N ASN A 36 24.26 26.62 3.85
CA ASN A 36 22.89 26.78 3.36
C ASN A 36 22.90 27.71 2.13
N LEU A 37 22.79 27.12 0.95
CA LEU A 37 22.75 27.78 -0.35
C LEU A 37 21.46 28.58 -0.56
N ALA A 38 20.40 28.30 0.20
CA ALA A 38 19.14 29.05 0.16
C ALA A 38 19.13 30.29 1.06
N ALA A 39 20.09 30.43 1.99
CA ALA A 39 20.06 31.45 3.02
C ALA A 39 19.95 32.87 2.44
N GLY A 40 18.88 33.58 2.77
CA GLY A 40 18.57 34.93 2.32
C GLY A 40 18.18 35.06 0.85
N LEU A 41 17.93 33.96 0.14
CA LEU A 41 17.45 34.00 -1.24
C LEU A 41 15.95 34.34 -1.30
N SER A 42 15.56 35.13 -2.29
CA SER A 42 14.15 35.19 -2.69
C SER A 42 13.73 33.88 -3.35
N TYR A 43 12.46 33.51 -3.24
CA TYR A 43 11.86 32.37 -3.92
C TYR A 43 10.55 32.74 -4.63
N GLN A 44 10.07 31.84 -5.48
CA GLN A 44 8.77 31.98 -6.14
C GLN A 44 7.80 30.93 -5.64
N LEU A 45 6.59 31.36 -5.30
CA LEU A 45 5.49 30.49 -4.92
C LEU A 45 4.53 30.28 -6.09
N SER A 46 4.05 29.05 -6.26
CA SER A 46 3.01 28.74 -7.25
C SER A 46 1.67 29.42 -6.96
N ALA A 47 1.41 29.75 -5.69
CA ALA A 47 0.25 30.51 -5.23
C ALA A 47 0.59 31.23 -3.91
N PRO A 48 0.02 32.42 -3.65
CA PRO A 48 0.29 33.15 -2.42
C PRO A 48 -0.17 32.36 -1.17
N PRO A 49 0.46 32.58 -0.01
CA PRO A 49 -0.05 32.06 1.26
C PRO A 49 -1.37 32.74 1.65
N SER A 50 -1.99 32.24 2.72
CA SER A 50 -3.16 32.87 3.31
C SER A 50 -2.87 34.33 3.69
N ALA A 51 -3.81 35.23 3.45
CA ALA A 51 -3.67 36.64 3.82
C ALA A 51 -3.46 36.87 5.33
N SER A 52 -3.85 35.90 6.18
CA SER A 52 -3.59 35.93 7.63
C SER A 52 -2.14 35.58 8.00
N TYR A 53 -1.38 35.05 7.05
CA TYR A 53 0.01 34.59 7.18
C TYR A 53 0.81 35.08 5.95
N PRO A 54 0.96 36.40 5.79
CA PRO A 54 1.58 36.97 4.60
C PRO A 54 3.05 36.59 4.52
N ASP A 55 3.58 36.67 3.30
CA ASP A 55 4.98 36.38 2.97
C ASP A 55 5.55 37.56 2.19
N SER A 56 6.66 38.10 2.67
CA SER A 56 7.42 39.21 2.09
C SER A 56 8.45 38.73 1.07
N GLY A 57 8.59 37.41 0.91
CA GLY A 57 9.34 36.72 -0.15
C GLY A 57 10.68 36.14 0.30
N ASN A 58 11.00 36.16 1.60
CA ASN A 58 12.25 35.62 2.12
C ASN A 58 12.10 34.86 3.45
N GLU A 59 10.90 34.82 4.03
CA GLU A 59 10.61 34.21 5.33
C GLU A 59 10.98 32.73 5.38
N LEU A 60 10.83 31.97 4.28
CA LEU A 60 11.24 30.56 4.24
C LEU A 60 12.77 30.33 4.17
N THR A 61 13.58 31.38 4.19
CA THR A 61 15.03 31.30 3.96
C THR A 61 15.84 32.23 4.87
N ASP A 62 15.18 32.84 5.86
CA ASP A 62 15.80 33.84 6.72
C ASP A 62 16.55 33.23 7.93
N GLY A 63 16.48 31.91 8.08
CA GLY A 63 17.11 31.14 9.14
C GLY A 63 16.35 31.18 10.46
N GLN A 64 15.10 31.66 10.48
CA GLN A 64 14.31 31.80 11.69
C GLN A 64 13.18 30.77 11.78
N TYR A 65 13.33 29.85 12.73
CA TYR A 65 12.28 28.88 13.06
C TYR A 65 11.15 29.50 13.90
N ALA A 66 9.93 29.14 13.57
CA ALA A 66 8.74 29.55 14.29
C ALA A 66 8.58 28.79 15.63
N GLY A 67 7.98 29.47 16.61
CA GLY A 67 7.60 28.89 17.89
C GLY A 67 6.45 27.88 17.78
N ASN A 68 5.93 27.45 18.93
CA ASN A 68 4.83 26.46 18.95
C ASN A 68 3.46 27.07 18.69
N ALA A 69 3.32 28.39 18.80
CA ALA A 69 2.04 29.04 18.52
C ALA A 69 1.87 29.18 17.01
N TYR A 70 0.74 28.69 16.47
CA TYR A 70 0.39 28.94 15.08
C TYR A 70 0.14 30.42 14.77
N SER A 71 0.15 31.31 15.77
CA SER A 71 0.11 32.76 15.59
C SER A 71 1.50 33.41 15.50
N ASP A 72 2.59 32.64 15.61
CA ASP A 72 3.94 33.15 15.38
C ASP A 72 4.04 33.63 13.91
N PRO A 73 4.39 34.91 13.65
CA PRO A 73 4.41 35.47 12.30
C PRO A 73 5.46 34.84 11.38
N LYS A 74 6.37 34.02 11.91
CA LYS A 74 7.32 33.25 11.10
C LYS A 74 6.68 32.08 10.37
N TRP A 75 5.49 31.65 10.79
CA TRP A 75 4.75 30.65 10.03
C TRP A 75 4.18 31.27 8.75
N GLN A 76 4.51 30.66 7.62
CA GLN A 76 3.72 30.76 6.42
C GLN A 76 2.64 29.67 6.41
N ALA A 77 1.42 30.03 6.02
CA ALA A 77 0.30 29.10 6.01
C ALA A 77 -0.41 29.02 4.67
N HIS A 78 -0.76 27.80 4.26
CA HIS A 78 -1.54 27.54 3.07
C HIS A 78 -2.78 26.72 3.44
N LEU A 79 -3.93 27.06 2.85
CA LEU A 79 -5.20 26.37 3.07
C LEU A 79 -5.84 26.02 1.74
N ARG A 80 -6.10 24.72 1.54
CA ARG A 80 -6.92 24.17 0.45
C ARG A 80 -6.40 24.50 -0.97
N GLY A 81 -6.77 23.64 -1.91
CA GLY A 81 -6.40 23.75 -3.32
C GLY A 81 -5.30 22.78 -3.72
N MET A 82 -4.89 22.86 -5.00
CA MET A 82 -3.81 22.05 -5.55
C MET A 82 -2.49 22.28 -4.78
N GLN A 83 -1.52 21.37 -4.97
CA GLN A 83 -0.17 21.43 -4.41
C GLN A 83 0.45 22.85 -4.42
N ARG A 84 1.29 23.14 -3.42
CA ARG A 84 2.14 24.33 -3.38
C ARG A 84 3.55 23.96 -3.85
N THR A 85 4.16 24.85 -4.62
CA THR A 85 5.55 24.73 -5.09
C THR A 85 6.31 25.97 -4.67
N VAL A 86 7.42 25.79 -3.95
CA VAL A 86 8.41 26.82 -3.63
C VAL A 86 9.62 26.60 -4.55
N SER A 87 9.94 27.60 -5.38
CA SER A 87 11.02 27.51 -6.37
C SER A 87 12.18 28.44 -6.02
N PHE A 88 13.38 27.88 -5.98
CA PHE A 88 14.64 28.57 -5.68
C PHE A 88 15.54 28.61 -6.91
N ASP A 89 16.17 29.75 -7.19
CA ASP A 89 17.31 29.88 -8.12
C ASP A 89 18.57 30.17 -7.30
N LEU A 90 19.50 29.21 -7.25
CA LEU A 90 20.77 29.30 -6.52
C LEU A 90 21.81 30.20 -7.22
N GLY A 91 21.42 30.87 -8.32
CA GLY A 91 22.21 31.83 -9.10
C GLY A 91 23.18 31.18 -10.10
N GLN A 92 23.72 30.01 -9.77
CA GLN A 92 24.60 29.20 -10.62
C GLN A 92 24.43 27.72 -10.28
N VAL A 93 25.02 26.82 -11.06
CA VAL A 93 25.03 25.39 -10.73
C VAL A 93 25.89 25.16 -9.48
N GLN A 94 25.24 24.68 -8.43
CA GLN A 94 25.82 24.33 -7.14
C GLN A 94 25.80 22.80 -6.94
N SER A 95 26.41 22.33 -5.85
CA SER A 95 26.34 20.93 -5.42
C SER A 95 25.51 20.83 -4.15
N VAL A 96 24.31 20.29 -4.25
CA VAL A 96 23.35 20.16 -3.15
C VAL A 96 23.56 18.82 -2.46
N SER A 97 23.80 18.84 -1.15
CA SER A 97 23.99 17.65 -0.31
C SER A 97 22.75 17.32 0.52
N LYS A 98 21.89 18.30 0.81
CA LYS A 98 20.69 18.11 1.64
C LYS A 98 19.64 19.17 1.36
N VAL A 99 18.37 18.77 1.38
CA VAL A 99 17.22 19.68 1.35
C VAL A 99 16.34 19.37 2.54
N LYS A 100 15.94 20.40 3.29
CA LYS A 100 15.14 20.29 4.50
C LYS A 100 13.99 21.28 4.45
N ALA A 101 12.77 20.84 4.74
CA ALA A 101 11.61 21.72 4.90
C ALA A 101 10.92 21.42 6.24
N HIS A 102 10.70 22.45 7.05
CA HIS A 102 10.18 22.31 8.42
C HIS A 102 8.71 22.70 8.50
N PHE A 103 7.91 21.84 9.13
CA PHE A 103 6.46 21.99 9.22
C PHE A 103 5.97 21.81 10.66
N MET A 104 4.74 22.26 10.91
CA MET A 104 4.01 22.04 12.17
C MET A 104 2.68 21.31 11.96
N GLN A 105 2.25 20.61 13.01
CA GLN A 105 0.93 20.02 13.15
C GLN A 105 0.30 20.40 14.49
N ASP A 106 -0.92 20.96 14.42
CA ASP A 106 -1.80 21.25 15.54
C ASP A 106 -3.22 20.82 15.15
N THR A 107 -3.52 19.56 15.38
CA THR A 107 -4.77 18.93 14.93
C THR A 107 -6.01 19.54 15.59
N ALA A 108 -5.88 20.14 16.78
CA ALA A 108 -6.97 20.87 17.44
C ALA A 108 -7.32 22.18 16.71
N ALA A 109 -6.34 22.79 16.04
CA ALA A 109 -6.52 23.95 15.17
C ALA A 109 -6.80 23.55 13.70
N GLY A 110 -6.87 22.25 13.40
CA GLY A 110 -7.02 21.72 12.04
C GLY A 110 -5.78 21.93 11.16
N ILE A 111 -4.60 22.07 11.77
CA ILE A 111 -3.31 22.19 11.09
C ILE A 111 -2.68 20.79 11.04
N HIS A 112 -2.35 20.33 9.84
CA HIS A 112 -1.79 19.00 9.62
C HIS A 112 -0.50 19.08 8.83
N PHE A 113 0.38 18.12 9.06
CA PHE A 113 1.54 17.94 8.19
C PHE A 113 1.11 17.63 6.74
N PRO A 114 1.89 18.05 5.74
CA PRO A 114 1.64 17.60 4.37
C PRO A 114 1.83 16.08 4.29
N GLN A 115 0.99 15.38 3.54
CA GLN A 115 1.16 13.92 3.39
C GLN A 115 2.53 13.59 2.80
N LYS A 116 2.98 14.43 1.87
CA LYS A 116 4.23 14.28 1.14
C LYS A 116 4.83 15.64 0.80
N VAL A 117 6.15 15.73 0.89
CA VAL A 117 6.99 16.79 0.35
C VAL A 117 7.83 16.21 -0.79
N ARG A 118 7.72 16.76 -1.99
CA ARG A 118 8.53 16.38 -3.15
C ARG A 118 9.62 17.41 -3.39
N VAL A 119 10.84 16.94 -3.66
CA VAL A 119 11.97 17.78 -4.04
C VAL A 119 12.32 17.50 -5.50
N LEU A 120 12.40 18.54 -6.33
CA LEU A 120 12.88 18.46 -7.70
C LEU A 120 14.08 19.39 -7.90
N VAL A 121 15.00 19.00 -8.78
CA VAL A 121 16.18 19.80 -9.11
C VAL A 121 16.34 19.92 -10.62
N SER A 122 16.99 21.01 -11.05
CA SER A 122 17.32 21.28 -12.44
C SER A 122 18.60 22.11 -12.55
N GLU A 123 19.40 21.90 -13.59
CA GLU A 123 20.57 22.74 -13.91
C GLU A 123 20.21 23.93 -14.81
N ASP A 124 19.13 23.83 -15.60
CA ASP A 124 18.74 24.80 -16.64
C ASP A 124 17.37 25.46 -16.40
N GLY A 125 16.52 24.90 -15.52
CA GLY A 125 15.19 25.39 -15.20
C GLY A 125 14.09 24.83 -16.10
N GLU A 126 14.45 24.05 -17.13
CA GLU A 126 13.56 23.43 -18.11
C GLU A 126 13.46 21.93 -17.89
N GLU A 127 14.59 21.27 -17.69
CA GLU A 127 14.70 19.83 -17.46
C GLU A 127 14.74 19.54 -15.95
N TRP A 128 13.64 18.99 -15.43
CA TRP A 128 13.49 18.72 -13.99
C TRP A 128 13.60 17.23 -13.68
N GLY A 129 14.43 16.89 -12.69
CA GLY A 129 14.49 15.56 -12.10
C GLY A 129 13.90 15.55 -10.69
N THR A 130 12.95 14.66 -10.41
CA THR A 130 12.49 14.41 -9.05
C THR A 130 13.61 13.79 -8.24
N LEU A 131 14.12 14.52 -7.24
CA LEU A 131 15.20 14.13 -6.34
C LEU A 131 14.69 13.27 -5.18
N ALA A 132 13.54 13.61 -4.61
CA ALA A 132 12.96 12.87 -3.49
C ALA A 132 11.43 13.03 -3.42
N ASP A 133 10.76 11.98 -2.95
CA ASP A 133 9.37 11.99 -2.48
C ASP A 133 9.40 11.61 -0.99
N ILE A 134 9.29 12.61 -0.11
CA ILE A 134 9.47 12.47 1.34
C ILE A 134 8.08 12.44 1.99
N ASN A 135 7.74 11.37 2.69
CA ASN A 135 6.44 11.25 3.36
C ASN A 135 6.53 11.71 4.82
N SER A 136 5.38 12.05 5.41
CA SER A 136 5.30 12.39 6.83
C SER A 136 5.82 11.25 7.71
N SER A 137 6.82 11.52 8.55
CA SER A 137 7.35 10.55 9.53
C SER A 137 6.47 10.43 10.78
N ILE A 138 5.72 11.50 11.06
CA ILE A 138 4.72 11.56 12.13
C ILE A 138 3.32 11.41 11.52
N PRO A 139 2.42 10.60 12.11
CA PRO A 139 1.03 10.52 11.67
C PRO A 139 0.35 11.88 11.53
N LEU A 140 -0.43 12.10 10.46
CA LEU A 140 -1.14 13.36 10.23
C LEU A 140 -2.20 13.68 11.30
N TYR A 141 -2.61 12.68 12.08
CA TYR A 141 -3.57 12.85 13.16
C TYR A 141 -2.94 12.68 14.55
N GLU A 142 -1.61 12.61 14.61
CA GLU A 142 -0.89 12.56 15.88
C GLU A 142 -1.18 13.82 16.70
N THR A 143 -1.48 13.63 17.98
CA THR A 143 -1.73 14.71 18.94
C THR A 143 -0.62 14.72 19.98
N GLY A 144 0.02 15.87 20.18
CA GLY A 144 0.94 16.09 21.29
C GLY A 144 0.34 17.02 22.37
N PRO A 145 0.94 17.09 23.56
CA PRO A 145 0.61 18.12 24.56
C PRO A 145 0.96 19.55 24.10
N GLN A 146 1.72 19.66 23.00
CA GLN A 146 2.04 20.87 22.26
C GLN A 146 1.97 20.55 20.75
N PRO A 147 1.83 21.55 19.87
CA PRO A 147 1.96 21.36 18.43
C PRO A 147 3.25 20.61 18.08
N LEU A 148 3.11 19.61 17.22
CA LEU A 148 4.21 18.78 16.75
C LEU A 148 4.94 19.50 15.62
N LYS A 149 6.22 19.21 15.47
CA LYS A 149 7.06 19.72 14.37
C LYS A 149 7.85 18.58 13.77
N GLN A 150 8.07 18.61 12.47
CA GLN A 150 8.97 17.68 11.81
C GLN A 150 9.65 18.32 10.61
N ASP A 151 10.81 17.76 10.28
CA ASP A 151 11.55 18.06 9.07
C ASP A 151 11.27 17.00 8.00
N TYR A 152 11.03 17.46 6.77
CA TYR A 152 11.07 16.62 5.58
C TYR A 152 12.46 16.78 4.98
N VAL A 153 13.28 15.73 5.11
CA VAL A 153 14.69 15.75 4.75
C VAL A 153 14.96 14.82 3.59
N TRP A 154 15.64 15.32 2.57
CA TRP A 154 16.50 14.52 1.71
C TRP A 154 17.95 14.78 2.12
N ASP A 155 18.71 13.73 2.44
CA ASP A 155 20.13 13.78 2.76
C ASP A 155 20.88 12.84 1.82
N GLY A 156 21.67 13.39 0.89
CA GLY A 156 22.37 12.58 -0.11
C GLY A 156 23.33 11.56 0.49
N ALA A 157 23.85 11.76 1.71
CA ALA A 157 24.69 10.77 2.39
C ALA A 157 23.91 9.53 2.87
N VAL A 158 22.59 9.67 3.05
CA VAL A 158 21.67 8.61 3.51
C VAL A 158 20.89 8.04 2.33
N ASP A 159 20.31 8.92 1.50
CA ASP A 159 19.31 8.57 0.49
C ASP A 159 19.91 8.33 -0.89
N GLY A 160 21.07 8.95 -1.20
CA GLY A 160 21.64 8.94 -2.53
C GLY A 160 20.77 9.66 -3.58
N LEU A 161 21.09 9.47 -4.88
CA LEU A 161 20.25 9.95 -5.98
C LEU A 161 19.27 8.84 -6.43
N PRO A 162 18.00 9.17 -6.74
CA PRO A 162 17.02 8.16 -7.13
C PRO A 162 17.29 7.56 -8.52
N ARG A 163 18.06 8.23 -9.37
CA ARG A 163 18.37 7.82 -10.75
C ARG A 163 19.78 8.23 -11.17
N GLY A 164 20.33 7.49 -12.12
CA GLY A 164 21.64 7.78 -12.74
C GLY A 164 22.84 7.37 -11.88
N ASN A 165 22.93 7.88 -10.63
CA ASN A 165 24.07 7.67 -9.75
C ASN A 165 23.65 7.46 -8.27
N PRO A 166 23.10 6.28 -7.89
CA PRO A 166 22.51 6.08 -6.56
C PRO A 166 23.48 6.21 -5.40
N ASN A 167 24.78 5.96 -5.60
CA ASN A 167 25.78 6.11 -4.55
C ASN A 167 26.34 7.54 -4.43
N ALA A 168 25.84 8.49 -5.22
CA ALA A 168 26.29 9.88 -5.14
C ALA A 168 25.65 10.58 -3.94
N THR A 169 26.47 11.29 -3.17
CA THR A 169 26.04 11.97 -1.94
C THR A 169 25.69 13.45 -2.14
N MET A 170 25.88 13.96 -3.37
CA MET A 170 25.47 15.31 -3.77
C MET A 170 24.91 15.29 -5.19
N VAL A 171 23.96 16.18 -5.46
CA VAL A 171 23.39 16.42 -6.78
C VAL A 171 23.79 17.78 -7.32
N THR A 172 24.09 17.90 -8.62
CA THR A 172 24.28 19.20 -9.26
C THR A 172 22.94 19.86 -9.58
N ALA A 173 22.75 21.11 -9.16
CA ALA A 173 21.51 21.85 -9.39
C ALA A 173 21.77 23.36 -9.37
N ARG A 174 21.07 24.11 -10.23
CA ARG A 174 20.90 25.56 -10.10
C ARG A 174 19.53 25.89 -9.52
N TYR A 175 18.51 25.16 -9.94
CA TYR A 175 17.14 25.36 -9.49
C TYR A 175 16.69 24.22 -8.62
N VAL A 176 15.96 24.53 -7.56
CA VAL A 176 15.38 23.57 -6.63
C VAL A 176 13.90 23.90 -6.44
N LYS A 177 13.04 22.89 -6.47
CA LYS A 177 11.62 22.99 -6.14
C LYS A 177 11.31 22.13 -4.94
N VAL A 178 10.54 22.68 -4.01
CA VAL A 178 9.93 21.96 -2.90
C VAL A 178 8.42 22.03 -3.08
N GLU A 179 7.77 20.88 -3.24
CA GLU A 179 6.32 20.76 -3.45
C GLU A 179 5.65 20.06 -2.29
N PHE A 180 4.48 20.52 -1.86
CA PHE A 180 3.73 19.89 -0.77
C PHE A 180 2.21 20.02 -0.97
N THR A 181 1.45 19.05 -0.45
CA THR A 181 -0.02 19.07 -0.52
C THR A 181 -0.61 20.05 0.49
N THR A 182 -1.77 20.63 0.17
CA THR A 182 -2.45 21.63 1.01
C THR A 182 -3.94 21.31 1.15
N ASP A 183 -4.27 20.06 1.44
CA ASP A 183 -5.68 19.60 1.51
C ASP A 183 -6.44 20.26 2.68
N VAL A 184 -5.70 20.65 3.72
CA VAL A 184 -6.15 21.36 4.92
C VAL A 184 -5.15 22.49 5.24
N TRP A 185 -5.16 23.07 6.45
CA TRP A 185 -4.13 24.02 6.85
C TRP A 185 -2.77 23.32 6.94
N VAL A 186 -1.79 23.85 6.22
CA VAL A 186 -0.40 23.41 6.25
C VAL A 186 0.49 24.61 6.54
N PHE A 187 1.37 24.45 7.53
CA PHE A 187 2.22 25.51 8.08
C PHE A 187 3.69 25.15 7.88
N VAL A 188 4.44 26.05 7.27
CA VAL A 188 5.88 25.94 6.95
C VAL A 188 6.57 27.23 7.36
N ASP A 189 7.78 27.16 7.92
CA ASP A 189 8.54 28.33 8.38
C ASP A 189 9.92 28.42 7.73
N GLU A 190 10.63 27.32 7.47
CA GLU A 190 11.98 27.35 6.91
C GLU A 190 12.22 26.20 5.92
N ILE A 191 12.87 26.53 4.80
CA ILE A 191 13.39 25.58 3.80
C ILE A 191 14.89 25.84 3.62
N GLU A 192 15.71 24.84 3.95
CA GLU A 192 17.16 24.91 3.82
C GLU A 192 17.66 24.02 2.68
N ILE A 193 18.58 24.54 1.87
CA ILE A 193 19.25 23.81 0.80
C ILE A 193 20.75 23.81 1.11
N TRP A 194 21.25 22.74 1.71
CA TRP A 194 22.64 22.64 2.12
C TRP A 194 23.49 22.03 1.00
N GLY A 195 24.70 22.57 0.83
CA GLY A 195 25.61 22.11 -0.20
C GLY A 195 26.89 22.93 -0.28
N VAL A 196 27.69 22.71 -1.33
CA VAL A 196 28.91 23.48 -1.58
C VAL A 196 28.77 24.35 -2.81
N ASN A 197 29.51 25.47 -2.80
CA ASN A 197 29.56 26.36 -3.96
C ASN A 197 30.30 25.70 -5.13
N GLY A 198 29.69 25.74 -6.31
CA GLY A 198 30.19 25.12 -7.54
C GLY A 198 29.97 23.61 -7.59
N LYS A 199 30.68 22.94 -8.52
CA LYS A 199 30.57 21.50 -8.76
C LYS A 199 31.64 20.72 -7.97
N ALA A 200 31.23 20.10 -6.87
CA ALA A 200 32.05 19.18 -6.08
C ALA A 200 32.35 17.90 -6.86
N HIS A 201 33.40 17.18 -6.45
CA HIS A 201 33.78 15.92 -7.10
C HIS A 201 32.74 14.81 -6.88
N SER A 202 32.17 14.80 -5.67
CA SER A 202 31.10 13.89 -5.23
C SER A 202 29.75 14.20 -5.89
N ALA A 203 29.56 15.39 -6.44
CA ALA A 203 28.30 15.82 -7.03
C ALA A 203 28.07 15.21 -8.42
N LYS A 204 26.89 14.62 -8.61
CA LYS A 204 26.48 14.03 -9.89
C LYS A 204 25.23 14.70 -10.44
N HIS A 205 25.11 14.68 -11.75
CA HIS A 205 23.91 15.11 -12.44
C HIS A 205 22.77 14.12 -12.16
N LEU A 206 21.60 14.65 -11.83
CA LEU A 206 20.35 13.89 -11.80
C LEU A 206 19.65 14.09 -13.15
N PRO A 207 19.48 13.02 -13.95
CA PRO A 207 18.72 13.11 -15.21
C PRO A 207 17.29 13.58 -14.95
N LYS A 208 16.73 14.33 -15.90
CA LYS A 208 15.31 14.70 -15.87
C LYS A 208 14.40 13.49 -15.72
N ASP A 209 13.20 13.74 -15.23
CA ASP A 209 12.14 12.75 -15.25
C ASP A 209 11.86 12.34 -16.70
N SER A 210 11.62 11.04 -16.89
CA SER A 210 11.39 10.50 -18.23
C SER A 210 10.15 11.12 -18.86
N ASP A 211 10.31 11.78 -20.01
CA ASP A 211 9.18 12.16 -20.89
C ASP A 211 8.52 10.94 -21.52
N LYS A 212 9.20 9.77 -21.51
CA LYS A 212 8.54 8.52 -21.87
C LYS A 212 7.55 8.20 -20.77
N PRO A 213 6.28 7.90 -21.09
CA PRO A 213 5.37 7.32 -20.13
C PRO A 213 6.12 6.21 -19.40
N VAL A 214 6.09 6.21 -18.06
CA VAL A 214 6.44 4.99 -17.31
C VAL A 214 5.70 3.89 -18.02
N ALA A 215 6.41 2.90 -18.57
CA ALA A 215 5.76 1.81 -19.29
C ALA A 215 4.71 1.27 -18.33
N GLU A 216 3.43 1.54 -18.63
CA GLU A 216 2.36 1.15 -17.75
C GLU A 216 2.47 -0.38 -17.69
N PRO A 217 2.65 -0.96 -16.50
CA PRO A 217 2.71 -2.41 -16.36
C PRO A 217 1.46 -3.08 -16.95
N GLY A 218 0.39 -2.31 -17.18
CA GLY A 218 -0.91 -2.79 -17.59
C GLY A 218 -1.68 -3.24 -16.35
N TYR A 219 -2.82 -3.89 -16.56
CA TYR A 219 -3.48 -4.55 -15.44
C TYR A 219 -2.63 -5.70 -14.92
N LEU A 220 -2.73 -5.98 -13.61
CA LEU A 220 -2.26 -7.25 -13.08
C LEU A 220 -3.03 -8.37 -13.76
N LYS A 221 -2.37 -9.25 -14.50
CA LYS A 221 -3.02 -10.39 -15.13
C LYS A 221 -3.04 -11.58 -14.17
N ALA A 222 -4.04 -12.44 -14.30
CA ALA A 222 -4.02 -13.74 -13.66
C ALA A 222 -2.74 -14.52 -14.05
N GLY A 223 -2.04 -15.08 -13.08
CA GLY A 223 -0.75 -15.74 -13.29
C GLY A 223 -0.09 -16.12 -11.97
N GLU A 224 1.23 -16.28 -11.98
CA GLU A 224 1.98 -16.71 -10.79
C GLU A 224 1.72 -15.80 -9.56
N ALA A 225 1.69 -14.48 -9.77
CA ALA A 225 1.42 -13.49 -8.73
C ALA A 225 0.05 -13.66 -8.06
N THR A 226 -0.95 -14.14 -8.79
CA THR A 226 -2.32 -14.34 -8.28
C THR A 226 -2.60 -15.80 -7.94
N ALA A 227 -1.58 -16.66 -7.92
CA ALA A 227 -1.74 -18.12 -7.89
C ALA A 227 -2.68 -18.65 -9.00
N GLY A 228 -2.76 -17.93 -10.12
CA GLY A 228 -3.64 -18.19 -11.25
C GLY A 228 -5.12 -17.96 -10.97
N ILE A 229 -5.47 -17.20 -9.93
CA ILE A 229 -6.83 -16.69 -9.72
C ILE A 229 -7.07 -15.54 -10.71
N HIS A 230 -8.21 -15.55 -11.38
CA HIS A 230 -8.67 -14.47 -12.24
C HIS A 230 -9.76 -13.63 -11.56
N ASP A 231 -10.72 -14.25 -10.90
CA ASP A 231 -11.89 -13.61 -10.30
C ASP A 231 -12.08 -14.05 -8.84
N LEU A 232 -11.61 -13.20 -7.92
CA LEU A 232 -11.68 -13.41 -6.47
C LEU A 232 -12.98 -12.85 -5.89
N VAL A 233 -13.89 -13.70 -5.41
CA VAL A 233 -15.09 -13.24 -4.70
C VAL A 233 -14.85 -13.08 -3.21
N LEU A 234 -15.33 -11.98 -2.64
CA LEU A 234 -15.26 -11.72 -1.20
C LEU A 234 -16.49 -12.30 -0.51
N LEU A 235 -16.27 -13.27 0.38
CA LEU A 235 -17.29 -13.85 1.25
C LEU A 235 -16.99 -13.42 2.68
N TYR A 236 -17.77 -12.46 3.19
CA TYR A 236 -17.58 -11.97 4.55
C TYR A 236 -18.08 -13.03 5.54
N ASN A 237 -17.21 -13.57 6.39
CA ASN A 237 -17.53 -14.61 7.37
C ASN A 237 -17.26 -14.17 8.82
N GLY A 238 -17.24 -12.86 9.08
CA GLY A 238 -17.22 -12.30 10.45
C GLY A 238 -18.54 -12.51 11.21
N TRP A 239 -18.64 -11.95 12.42
CA TRP A 239 -19.86 -12.04 13.21
C TRP A 239 -20.92 -11.02 12.76
N TYR A 240 -22.15 -11.51 12.58
CA TYR A 240 -23.34 -10.70 12.35
C TYR A 240 -24.51 -11.27 13.14
N ALA A 241 -25.31 -10.41 13.78
CA ALA A 241 -26.41 -10.85 14.65
C ALA A 241 -27.50 -11.67 13.91
N ASN A 242 -27.60 -11.54 12.59
CA ASN A 242 -28.52 -12.26 11.72
C ASN A 242 -27.92 -13.53 11.10
N GLY A 243 -26.68 -13.92 11.47
CA GLY A 243 -25.99 -15.07 10.88
C GLY A 243 -25.48 -14.83 9.46
N PHE A 244 -25.41 -13.56 9.01
CA PHE A 244 -25.01 -13.23 7.64
C PHE A 244 -23.62 -13.79 7.25
N GLY A 245 -22.69 -13.87 8.21
CA GLY A 245 -21.36 -14.41 7.98
C GLY A 245 -21.26 -15.94 8.10
N ASP A 246 -22.36 -16.66 8.30
CA ASP A 246 -22.36 -18.12 8.47
C ASP A 246 -22.64 -18.79 7.11
N TRP A 247 -21.58 -19.15 6.39
CA TRP A 247 -21.70 -19.66 5.03
C TRP A 247 -22.01 -21.15 5.01
N MET A 248 -23.16 -21.51 4.44
CA MET A 248 -23.56 -22.90 4.25
C MET A 248 -23.32 -23.34 2.80
N LYS A 249 -23.07 -24.63 2.60
CA LYS A 249 -22.81 -25.23 1.27
C LYS A 249 -23.73 -24.72 0.16
N ASP A 250 -25.05 -24.79 0.36
CA ASP A 250 -26.05 -24.42 -0.66
C ASP A 250 -26.03 -22.90 -0.98
N ALA A 251 -25.62 -22.08 -0.02
CA ALA A 251 -25.44 -20.64 -0.22
C ALA A 251 -24.14 -20.33 -0.99
N ILE A 252 -23.12 -21.17 -0.89
CA ILE A 252 -21.82 -21.02 -1.55
C ILE A 252 -21.86 -21.45 -3.02
N VAL A 253 -22.64 -22.49 -3.36
CA VAL A 253 -22.69 -23.06 -4.72
C VAL A 253 -22.86 -22.00 -5.84
N PRO A 254 -23.75 -20.99 -5.70
CA PRO A 254 -23.92 -19.96 -6.74
C PRO A 254 -22.72 -19.03 -6.93
N TYR A 255 -21.74 -19.02 -6.02
CA TYR A 255 -20.52 -18.22 -6.16
C TYR A 255 -19.44 -18.99 -6.92
N ILE A 256 -19.20 -20.25 -6.56
CA ILE A 256 -18.19 -21.08 -7.22
C ILE A 256 -18.69 -21.67 -8.55
N SER A 257 -20.00 -21.66 -8.79
CA SER A 257 -20.58 -22.12 -10.05
C SER A 257 -21.70 -21.20 -10.52
N TYR A 258 -21.83 -21.09 -11.84
CA TYR A 258 -23.03 -20.55 -12.45
C TYR A 258 -24.16 -21.56 -12.30
N VAL A 259 -25.24 -21.14 -11.65
CA VAL A 259 -26.46 -21.95 -11.53
C VAL A 259 -27.54 -21.48 -12.48
N ASP A 260 -28.34 -22.41 -13.02
CA ASP A 260 -29.53 -22.08 -13.81
C ASP A 260 -30.73 -21.66 -12.92
N ALA A 261 -31.88 -21.35 -13.54
CA ALA A 261 -33.10 -20.99 -12.81
C ALA A 261 -33.63 -22.11 -11.89
N ASN A 262 -33.20 -23.36 -12.08
CA ASN A 262 -33.51 -24.50 -11.21
C ASN A 262 -32.42 -24.74 -10.15
N ARG A 263 -31.49 -23.79 -9.98
CA ARG A 263 -30.35 -23.83 -9.07
C ARG A 263 -29.41 -25.01 -9.33
N GLN A 264 -29.33 -25.47 -10.58
CA GLN A 264 -28.40 -26.51 -10.98
C GLN A 264 -27.11 -25.88 -11.50
N PRO A 265 -25.93 -26.27 -10.97
CA PRO A 265 -24.63 -25.88 -11.54
C PRO A 265 -24.53 -26.23 -13.02
N LYS A 266 -24.03 -25.29 -13.82
CA LYS A 266 -23.83 -25.42 -15.28
C LYS A 266 -22.42 -25.09 -15.75
N ASP A 267 -21.68 -24.27 -15.01
CA ASP A 267 -20.32 -23.87 -15.32
C ASP A 267 -19.60 -23.42 -14.05
N TRP A 268 -18.27 -23.40 -14.05
CA TRP A 268 -17.47 -22.73 -13.03
C TRP A 268 -17.63 -21.21 -13.15
N PHE A 269 -17.64 -20.52 -12.00
CA PHE A 269 -17.88 -19.07 -11.94
C PHE A 269 -16.68 -18.32 -11.35
N PHE A 270 -16.71 -17.92 -10.07
CA PHE A 270 -15.53 -17.36 -9.41
C PHE A 270 -14.50 -18.48 -9.13
N ASP A 271 -13.24 -18.24 -9.47
CA ASP A 271 -12.16 -19.23 -9.34
C ASP A 271 -11.30 -19.03 -8.07
N GLY A 272 -11.54 -17.94 -7.33
CA GLY A 272 -10.98 -17.71 -6.00
C GLY A 272 -12.04 -17.22 -5.01
N VAL A 273 -11.90 -17.63 -3.75
CA VAL A 273 -12.72 -17.15 -2.62
C VAL A 273 -11.81 -16.50 -1.57
N LEU A 274 -12.12 -15.27 -1.17
CA LEU A 274 -11.55 -14.62 -0.01
C LEU A 274 -12.53 -14.71 1.17
N TYR A 275 -12.13 -15.38 2.25
CA TYR A 275 -12.83 -15.31 3.54
C TYR A 275 -12.21 -14.24 4.44
N LEU A 276 -13.04 -13.29 4.85
CA LEU A 276 -12.69 -12.17 5.71
C LEU A 276 -13.82 -11.79 6.67
N GLY A 277 -13.49 -11.21 7.83
CA GLY A 277 -14.47 -10.74 8.80
C GLY A 277 -14.09 -9.37 9.36
N LEU A 278 -15.09 -8.52 9.62
CA LEU A 278 -14.82 -7.18 10.18
C LEU A 278 -14.90 -7.15 11.71
N ASN A 279 -15.76 -7.98 12.31
CA ASN A 279 -16.00 -7.96 13.76
C ASN A 279 -16.15 -9.36 14.33
N ALA A 280 -15.79 -9.50 15.60
CA ALA A 280 -16.08 -10.66 16.44
C ALA A 280 -17.43 -10.48 17.20
N PRO A 281 -17.97 -11.53 17.86
CA PRO A 281 -19.19 -11.43 18.67
C PRO A 281 -19.07 -10.44 19.84
N SER A 282 -17.85 -10.20 20.31
CA SER A 282 -17.51 -9.15 21.28
C SER A 282 -17.75 -7.73 20.75
N LYS A 283 -18.05 -7.57 19.45
CA LYS A 283 -18.14 -6.31 18.70
C LYS A 283 -16.81 -5.57 18.58
N ARG A 284 -15.70 -6.23 18.91
CA ARG A 284 -14.37 -5.74 18.61
C ARG A 284 -14.05 -5.98 17.13
N SER A 285 -13.36 -5.00 16.56
CA SER A 285 -13.06 -4.89 15.15
C SER A 285 -11.72 -5.57 14.84
N PHE A 286 -11.70 -6.30 13.73
CA PHE A 286 -10.46 -6.80 13.13
C PHE A 286 -9.76 -5.72 12.29
N MET A 287 -10.43 -4.62 11.95
CA MET A 287 -9.87 -3.49 11.19
C MET A 287 -9.20 -2.46 12.10
N GLU A 288 -8.60 -1.43 11.48
CA GLU A 288 -7.99 -0.30 12.21
C GLU A 288 -9.01 0.55 12.99
N SER A 289 -10.26 0.62 12.50
CA SER A 289 -11.33 1.43 13.08
C SER A 289 -12.20 0.64 14.04
N GLY A 290 -12.74 1.31 15.07
CA GLY A 290 -13.59 0.68 16.08
C GLY A 290 -12.81 0.26 17.32
N THR A 291 -13.42 -0.57 18.18
CA THR A 291 -12.73 -1.13 19.35
C THR A 291 -11.77 -2.23 18.91
N PRO A 292 -10.45 -2.14 19.16
CA PRO A 292 -9.49 -3.16 18.72
C PRO A 292 -9.80 -4.56 19.23
N SER A 293 -9.70 -5.57 18.35
CA SER A 293 -9.77 -7.00 18.70
C SER A 293 -8.56 -7.46 19.50
N ASN A 294 -8.76 -8.49 20.32
CA ASN A 294 -7.71 -9.17 21.10
C ASN A 294 -7.51 -10.62 20.62
N LYS A 295 -6.60 -11.35 21.25
CA LYS A 295 -6.27 -12.74 20.95
C LYS A 295 -7.49 -13.66 20.94
N GLU A 296 -8.41 -13.51 21.89
CA GLU A 296 -9.63 -14.34 21.98
C GLU A 296 -10.55 -14.12 20.77
N ASP A 297 -10.63 -12.87 20.27
CA ASP A 297 -11.41 -12.57 19.08
C ASP A 297 -10.78 -13.18 17.81
N TRP A 298 -9.45 -13.16 17.72
CA TRP A 298 -8.69 -13.77 16.62
C TRP A 298 -8.81 -15.29 16.64
N GLU A 299 -8.69 -15.90 17.83
CA GLU A 299 -8.98 -17.32 18.08
C GLU A 299 -10.42 -17.68 17.70
N TRP A 300 -11.39 -16.87 18.07
CA TRP A 300 -12.78 -17.10 17.71
C TRP A 300 -12.97 -17.14 16.18
N TYR A 301 -12.36 -16.21 15.44
CA TYR A 301 -12.47 -16.16 13.99
C TYR A 301 -11.87 -17.41 13.32
N LEU A 302 -10.69 -17.83 13.77
CA LEU A 302 -10.06 -19.08 13.32
C LEU A 302 -10.95 -20.29 13.65
N ASN A 303 -11.42 -20.40 14.89
CA ASN A 303 -12.27 -21.50 15.34
C ASN A 303 -13.58 -21.58 14.55
N LYS A 304 -14.23 -20.43 14.27
CA LYS A 304 -15.44 -20.39 13.43
C LYS A 304 -15.15 -20.86 12.01
N THR A 305 -14.09 -20.33 11.40
CA THR A 305 -13.75 -20.59 10.00
C THR A 305 -13.41 -22.06 9.77
N PHE A 306 -12.63 -22.66 10.67
CA PHE A 306 -12.09 -24.02 10.56
C PHE A 306 -12.84 -25.08 11.38
N ALA A 307 -13.93 -24.73 12.06
CA ALA A 307 -14.75 -25.71 12.78
C ALA A 307 -15.16 -26.89 11.87
N ALA A 308 -15.46 -28.04 12.48
CA ALA A 308 -15.91 -29.24 11.76
C ALA A 308 -17.16 -29.01 10.89
N GLU A 309 -17.98 -28.01 11.21
CA GLU A 309 -19.13 -27.56 10.41
C GLU A 309 -18.99 -26.10 9.94
N GLY A 310 -17.80 -25.51 10.07
CA GLY A 310 -17.49 -24.11 9.78
C GLY A 310 -17.39 -23.78 8.29
N ASP A 311 -17.18 -22.50 8.00
CA ASP A 311 -17.26 -21.94 6.64
C ASP A 311 -16.33 -22.63 5.64
N MET A 312 -15.13 -23.06 6.08
CA MET A 312 -14.17 -23.74 5.22
C MET A 312 -14.62 -25.15 4.84
N GLN A 313 -15.20 -25.89 5.80
CA GLN A 313 -15.77 -27.21 5.52
C GLN A 313 -16.98 -27.10 4.60
N GLN A 314 -17.83 -26.09 4.80
CA GLN A 314 -18.99 -25.82 3.93
C GLN A 314 -18.55 -25.47 2.50
N LEU A 315 -17.47 -24.70 2.34
CA LEU A 315 -16.87 -24.41 1.04
C LEU A 315 -16.30 -25.68 0.38
N ASN A 316 -15.62 -26.54 1.14
CA ASN A 316 -15.09 -27.80 0.63
C ASN A 316 -16.21 -28.72 0.11
N GLU A 317 -17.30 -28.87 0.87
CA GLU A 317 -18.43 -29.68 0.42
C GLU A 317 -19.15 -29.06 -0.79
N ALA A 318 -19.21 -27.73 -0.88
CA ALA A 318 -19.80 -27.04 -2.03
C ALA A 318 -18.95 -27.28 -3.29
N ALA A 319 -17.63 -27.14 -3.17
CA ALA A 319 -16.68 -27.39 -4.24
C ALA A 319 -16.74 -28.86 -4.70
N LYS A 320 -16.79 -29.81 -3.77
CA LYS A 320 -16.91 -31.24 -4.07
C LYS A 320 -18.20 -31.59 -4.81
N GLU A 321 -19.35 -31.09 -4.33
CA GLU A 321 -20.64 -31.34 -4.99
C GLU A 321 -20.67 -30.72 -6.40
N THR A 322 -20.16 -29.49 -6.53
CA THR A 322 -20.10 -28.76 -7.80
C THR A 322 -19.19 -29.49 -8.80
N ALA A 323 -18.00 -29.89 -8.37
CA ALA A 323 -17.03 -30.66 -9.16
C ALA A 323 -17.65 -31.96 -9.71
N GLN A 324 -18.41 -32.68 -8.88
CA GLN A 324 -19.13 -33.88 -9.30
C GLN A 324 -20.22 -33.57 -10.33
N LYS A 325 -21.03 -32.53 -10.10
CA LYS A 325 -22.13 -32.14 -11.00
C LYS A 325 -21.63 -31.63 -12.36
N LEU A 326 -20.48 -30.96 -12.40
CA LEU A 326 -19.86 -30.45 -13.62
C LEU A 326 -18.97 -31.49 -14.32
N GLY A 327 -18.74 -32.66 -13.71
CA GLY A 327 -17.89 -33.71 -14.29
C GLY A 327 -16.39 -33.41 -14.24
N ASP A 328 -15.95 -32.54 -13.31
CA ASP A 328 -14.55 -32.17 -13.08
C ASP A 328 -14.15 -32.47 -11.62
N PRO A 329 -14.06 -33.75 -11.22
CA PRO A 329 -13.82 -34.14 -9.83
C PRO A 329 -12.44 -33.74 -9.29
N SER A 330 -11.49 -33.39 -10.17
CA SER A 330 -10.15 -32.91 -9.81
C SER A 330 -10.10 -31.42 -9.50
N HIS A 331 -11.17 -30.67 -9.79
CA HIS A 331 -11.20 -29.23 -9.56
C HIS A 331 -10.99 -28.88 -8.09
N LYS A 332 -10.18 -27.84 -7.86
CA LYS A 332 -9.98 -27.24 -6.55
C LYS A 332 -10.30 -25.75 -6.60
N VAL A 333 -11.16 -25.32 -5.68
CA VAL A 333 -11.42 -23.88 -5.48
C VAL A 333 -10.27 -23.29 -4.69
N LYS A 334 -9.72 -22.18 -5.16
CA LYS A 334 -8.63 -21.49 -4.48
C LYS A 334 -9.17 -20.59 -3.38
N VAL A 335 -8.45 -20.54 -2.27
CA VAL A 335 -8.83 -19.79 -1.08
C VAL A 335 -7.76 -18.78 -0.73
N SER A 336 -8.20 -17.57 -0.36
CA SER A 336 -7.43 -16.54 0.29
C SER A 336 -7.96 -16.33 1.71
N LEU A 337 -7.06 -16.27 2.70
CA LEU A 337 -7.43 -16.09 4.12
C LEU A 337 -7.02 -14.73 4.64
N MET A 338 -7.95 -14.03 5.29
CA MET A 338 -7.66 -12.78 5.97
C MET A 338 -6.63 -12.92 7.11
N ILE A 339 -5.72 -11.94 7.17
CA ILE A 339 -4.86 -11.59 8.31
C ILE A 339 -5.48 -10.35 8.99
N PRO A 340 -5.99 -10.47 10.23
CA PRO A 340 -6.55 -9.35 10.98
C PRO A 340 -5.51 -8.24 11.22
N TYR A 341 -5.97 -7.00 11.36
CA TYR A 341 -5.08 -5.87 11.58
C TYR A 341 -4.74 -5.71 13.08
N PRO A 342 -3.44 -5.66 13.46
CA PRO A 342 -3.02 -5.45 14.84
C PRO A 342 -3.12 -3.95 15.21
N ALA A 343 -4.33 -3.51 15.52
CA ALA A 343 -4.68 -2.10 15.68
C ALA A 343 -3.89 -1.39 16.80
N VAL A 344 -3.43 -0.18 16.48
CA VAL A 344 -2.53 0.66 17.30
C VAL A 344 -2.98 0.86 18.74
N LYS A 345 -4.28 0.94 19.03
CA LYS A 345 -4.79 1.23 20.40
C LYS A 345 -5.06 -0.03 21.24
N GLN A 346 -4.65 -1.21 20.79
CA GLN A 346 -4.81 -2.43 21.56
C GLN A 346 -3.75 -2.50 22.67
N SER A 347 -4.15 -2.38 23.93
CA SER A 347 -3.23 -2.38 25.07
C SER A 347 -3.14 -3.70 25.83
N GLN A 348 -4.03 -4.66 25.56
CA GLN A 348 -4.11 -5.97 26.19
C GLN A 348 -4.55 -7.01 25.16
N PHE A 349 -3.69 -7.28 24.17
CA PHE A 349 -3.99 -8.24 23.10
C PHE A 349 -4.10 -9.67 23.63
N GLY A 350 -3.16 -10.08 24.49
CA GLY A 350 -3.11 -11.39 25.12
C GLY A 350 -1.93 -12.23 24.65
N ASP A 351 -1.26 -12.89 25.60
CA ASP A 351 0.01 -13.62 25.46
C ASP A 351 -0.01 -14.67 24.33
N VAL A 352 0.76 -14.42 23.27
CA VAL A 352 0.85 -15.33 22.11
C VAL A 352 2.11 -16.22 22.11
N ASP A 353 3.12 -15.92 22.91
CA ASP A 353 4.38 -16.68 22.96
C ASP A 353 4.63 -17.44 24.27
N GLY A 354 3.72 -17.32 25.24
CA GLY A 354 3.72 -18.04 26.51
C GLY A 354 4.67 -17.45 27.55
N ASP A 355 5.12 -16.21 27.39
CA ASP A 355 6.01 -15.54 28.34
C ASP A 355 5.29 -14.99 29.59
N GLY A 356 3.94 -15.07 29.61
CA GLY A 356 3.08 -14.59 30.68
C GLY A 356 2.74 -13.10 30.60
N VAL A 357 3.15 -12.40 29.54
CA VAL A 357 2.93 -10.97 29.31
C VAL A 357 2.03 -10.75 28.10
N SER A 358 0.93 -10.02 28.32
CA SER A 358 0.04 -9.62 27.23
C SER A 358 0.69 -8.59 26.31
N GLU A 359 0.63 -8.84 25.01
CA GLU A 359 1.14 -7.98 23.96
C GLU A 359 0.35 -6.68 23.94
N ASN A 360 1.09 -5.58 23.86
CA ASN A 360 0.54 -4.23 23.86
C ASN A 360 1.02 -3.52 22.59
N PHE A 361 0.08 -3.14 21.73
CA PHE A 361 0.32 -2.45 20.45
C PHE A 361 0.26 -0.93 20.58
N ASP A 362 -0.15 -0.42 21.75
CA ASP A 362 -0.24 1.01 22.06
C ASP A 362 1.15 1.58 22.31
N TYR A 363 1.73 2.18 21.27
CA TYR A 363 3.05 2.81 21.34
C TYR A 363 3.09 3.95 22.36
N ALA A 364 1.95 4.58 22.70
CA ALA A 364 1.92 5.60 23.73
C ALA A 364 2.14 5.02 25.13
N VAL A 365 1.95 3.71 25.30
CA VAL A 365 2.15 2.98 26.56
C VAL A 365 3.52 2.29 26.61
N VAL A 366 3.92 1.58 25.55
CA VAL A 366 5.13 0.75 25.55
C VAL A 366 6.28 1.26 24.68
N GLY A 367 6.07 2.34 23.93
CA GLY A 367 7.02 2.87 22.96
C GLY A 367 6.94 2.18 21.59
N HIS A 368 7.42 2.87 20.55
CA HIS A 368 7.27 2.46 19.15
C HIS A 368 7.90 1.09 18.84
N GLU A 369 9.14 0.85 19.27
CA GLU A 369 9.88 -0.40 19.01
C GLU A 369 9.21 -1.61 19.68
N GLN A 370 8.78 -1.48 20.95
CA GLN A 370 8.14 -2.57 21.66
C GLN A 370 6.73 -2.84 21.10
N ALA A 371 5.98 -1.79 20.76
CA ALA A 371 4.68 -1.95 20.09
C ALA A 371 4.85 -2.69 18.76
N TYR A 372 5.85 -2.33 17.95
CA TYR A 372 6.15 -3.00 16.71
C TYR A 372 6.51 -4.49 16.93
N ALA A 373 7.43 -4.81 17.84
CA ALA A 373 7.79 -6.18 18.18
C ALA A 373 6.57 -7.01 18.65
N ASN A 374 5.69 -6.42 19.46
CA ASN A 374 4.46 -7.06 19.92
C ASN A 374 3.49 -7.35 18.76
N LYS A 375 3.33 -6.43 17.81
CA LYS A 375 2.53 -6.66 16.60
C LYS A 375 3.10 -7.79 15.74
N GLN A 376 4.42 -7.87 15.59
CA GLN A 376 5.08 -8.96 14.86
C GLN A 376 4.77 -10.33 15.50
N LYS A 377 4.86 -10.44 16.83
CA LYS A 377 4.50 -11.67 17.55
C LYS A 377 3.05 -12.10 17.25
N ALA A 378 2.10 -11.17 17.35
CA ALA A 378 0.68 -11.47 17.13
C ALA A 378 0.36 -11.89 15.69
N VAL A 379 0.91 -11.18 14.70
CA VAL A 379 0.73 -11.54 13.28
C VAL A 379 1.32 -12.91 12.99
N LYS A 380 2.55 -13.17 13.47
CA LYS A 380 3.18 -14.49 13.30
C LYS A 380 2.34 -15.60 13.91
N TRP A 381 1.92 -15.44 15.17
CA TRP A 381 1.09 -16.42 15.85
C TRP A 381 -0.21 -16.72 15.08
N TYR A 382 -0.85 -15.69 14.53
CA TYR A 382 -2.08 -15.87 13.76
C TYR A 382 -1.85 -16.67 12.47
N ILE A 383 -0.80 -16.32 11.71
CA ILE A 383 -0.45 -17.02 10.47
C ILE A 383 -0.10 -18.48 10.78
N ASP A 384 0.75 -18.74 11.76
CA ASP A 384 1.12 -20.09 12.18
C ASP A 384 -0.13 -20.92 12.54
N LYS A 385 -1.08 -20.33 13.27
CA LYS A 385 -2.33 -21.01 13.66
C LYS A 385 -3.28 -21.24 12.50
N ALA A 386 -3.41 -20.28 11.58
CA ALA A 386 -4.21 -20.46 10.37
C ALA A 386 -3.68 -21.60 9.51
N MET A 387 -2.36 -21.71 9.35
CA MET A 387 -1.70 -22.78 8.61
C MET A 387 -1.87 -24.14 9.29
N GLU A 388 -1.68 -24.20 10.61
CA GLU A 388 -1.91 -25.42 11.39
C GLU A 388 -3.35 -25.94 11.22
N LEU A 389 -4.35 -25.06 11.34
CA LEU A 389 -5.76 -25.43 11.19
C LEU A 389 -6.12 -25.83 9.76
N TRP A 390 -5.54 -25.17 8.76
CA TRP A 390 -5.70 -25.55 7.36
C TRP A 390 -5.21 -26.98 7.10
N ASP A 391 -4.01 -27.32 7.56
CA ASP A 391 -3.42 -28.64 7.37
C ASP A 391 -4.22 -29.73 8.09
N GLN A 392 -4.74 -29.43 9.29
CA GLN A 392 -5.61 -30.34 10.04
C GLN A 392 -6.96 -30.57 9.34
N GLY A 393 -7.50 -29.56 8.65
CA GLY A 393 -8.77 -29.65 7.94
C GLY A 393 -8.73 -30.61 6.74
N ALA A 394 -7.56 -30.83 6.14
CA ALA A 394 -7.34 -31.78 5.04
C ALA A 394 -8.37 -31.68 3.89
N TYR A 395 -8.71 -30.46 3.48
CA TYR A 395 -9.75 -30.18 2.50
C TYR A 395 -9.44 -30.78 1.11
N SER A 396 -10.29 -31.69 0.62
CA SER A 396 -10.06 -32.45 -0.62
C SER A 396 -10.18 -31.62 -1.89
N ASN A 397 -11.05 -30.62 -1.88
CA ASN A 397 -11.47 -29.85 -3.05
C ASN A 397 -11.09 -28.36 -2.95
N LEU A 398 -10.20 -28.02 -2.03
CA LEU A 398 -9.69 -26.66 -1.86
C LEU A 398 -8.17 -26.60 -1.99
N GLU A 399 -7.69 -25.42 -2.31
CA GLU A 399 -6.28 -25.04 -2.31
C GLU A 399 -6.12 -23.70 -1.60
N LEU A 400 -5.35 -23.65 -0.51
CA LEU A 400 -4.99 -22.38 0.11
C LEU A 400 -3.90 -21.74 -0.74
N ALA A 401 -4.28 -20.71 -1.47
CA ALA A 401 -3.46 -20.06 -2.48
C ALA A 401 -2.80 -18.78 -1.94
N ALA A 402 -3.52 -18.05 -1.08
CA ALA A 402 -3.10 -16.73 -0.64
C ALA A 402 -3.53 -16.40 0.81
N MET A 403 -2.93 -15.35 1.34
CA MET A 403 -3.41 -14.64 2.52
C MET A 403 -3.62 -13.16 2.18
N TYR A 404 -4.57 -12.52 2.85
CA TYR A 404 -5.04 -11.17 2.55
C TYR A 404 -4.81 -10.26 3.75
N TRP A 405 -4.11 -9.14 3.55
CA TRP A 405 -3.95 -8.12 4.59
C TRP A 405 -5.23 -7.30 4.74
N LEU A 406 -5.87 -7.35 5.92
CA LEU A 406 -7.19 -6.74 6.09
C LEU A 406 -7.20 -5.21 5.98
N SER A 407 -6.12 -4.52 6.39
CA SER A 407 -6.12 -3.05 6.29
C SER A 407 -6.03 -2.61 4.83
N GLU A 408 -6.95 -1.75 4.41
CA GLU A 408 -7.06 -1.24 3.03
C GLU A 408 -6.17 -0.02 2.77
N LYS A 409 -5.25 0.33 3.68
CA LYS A 409 -4.28 1.44 3.54
C LYS A 409 -3.03 1.16 4.35
N VAL A 410 -1.93 1.84 4.03
CA VAL A 410 -0.82 1.96 4.98
C VAL A 410 -1.23 2.96 6.06
N SER A 411 -1.48 2.49 7.28
CA SER A 411 -1.93 3.33 8.39
C SER A 411 -0.88 4.39 8.75
N LEU A 412 -1.24 5.66 8.58
CA LEU A 412 -0.37 6.77 8.99
C LEU A 412 -0.27 6.89 10.51
N SER A 413 -1.22 6.34 11.28
CA SER A 413 -1.28 6.35 12.75
C SER A 413 -0.49 5.25 13.43
N SER A 414 0.20 4.41 12.66
CA SER A 414 0.94 3.25 13.15
C SER A 414 2.43 3.46 12.87
N SER A 415 3.26 3.45 13.91
CA SER A 415 4.71 3.40 13.72
C SER A 415 5.13 2.05 13.14
N HIS A 416 6.13 2.05 12.26
CA HIS A 416 6.64 0.84 11.58
C HIS A 416 5.60 0.10 10.73
N GLU A 417 4.57 0.79 10.25
CA GLU A 417 3.49 0.16 9.49
C GLU A 417 4.02 -0.56 8.23
N GLU A 418 4.86 0.11 7.45
CA GLU A 418 5.44 -0.49 6.23
C GLU A 418 6.35 -1.68 6.56
N ASP A 419 7.10 -1.59 7.66
CA ASP A 419 7.98 -2.68 8.12
C ASP A 419 7.16 -3.88 8.57
N LEU A 420 6.02 -3.65 9.25
CA LEU A 420 5.09 -4.70 9.64
C LEU A 420 4.45 -5.40 8.44
N ILE A 421 4.07 -4.64 7.42
CA ILE A 421 3.52 -5.21 6.17
C ILE A 421 4.59 -6.07 5.48
N ARG A 422 5.83 -5.58 5.35
CA ARG A 422 6.94 -6.36 4.77
C ARG A 422 7.26 -7.60 5.60
N TYR A 423 7.30 -7.49 6.93
CA TYR A 423 7.46 -8.63 7.82
C TYR A 423 6.34 -9.67 7.63
N THR A 424 5.10 -9.21 7.46
CA THR A 424 3.95 -10.09 7.18
C THR A 424 4.11 -10.77 5.83
N SER A 425 4.56 -10.05 4.82
CA SER A 425 4.88 -10.60 3.50
C SER A 425 5.89 -11.75 3.61
N ASP A 426 6.99 -11.54 4.34
CA ASP A 426 8.03 -12.57 4.51
C ASP A 426 7.47 -13.84 5.18
N LEU A 427 6.57 -13.70 6.15
CA LEU A 427 5.89 -14.84 6.79
C LEU A 427 5.01 -15.60 5.79
N VAL A 428 4.17 -14.88 5.04
CA VAL A 428 3.25 -15.47 4.05
C VAL A 428 4.03 -16.20 2.94
N HIS A 429 5.13 -15.60 2.47
CA HIS A 429 6.03 -16.22 1.49
C HIS A 429 6.77 -17.42 2.05
N GLY A 430 7.15 -17.40 3.33
CA GLY A 430 7.74 -18.53 4.05
C GLY A 430 6.82 -19.77 4.07
N GLU A 431 5.51 -19.56 4.09
CA GLU A 431 4.48 -20.60 3.97
C GLU A 431 4.14 -20.98 2.52
N ASN A 432 4.91 -20.47 1.54
CA ASN A 432 4.70 -20.65 0.11
C ASN A 432 3.28 -20.27 -0.34
N LYS A 433 2.78 -19.13 0.16
CA LYS A 433 1.49 -18.53 -0.22
C LYS A 433 1.71 -17.18 -0.88
N LYS A 434 0.69 -16.68 -1.58
CA LYS A 434 0.66 -15.32 -2.13
C LYS A 434 0.11 -14.32 -1.12
N PHE A 435 0.59 -13.09 -1.16
CA PHE A 435 0.14 -12.03 -0.27
C PHE A 435 -0.69 -10.99 -1.03
N PHE A 436 -1.96 -10.88 -0.68
CA PHE A 436 -2.96 -10.08 -1.41
C PHE A 436 -3.35 -8.81 -0.65
N TRP A 437 -3.72 -7.79 -1.41
CA TRP A 437 -4.20 -6.51 -0.88
C TRP A 437 -5.32 -5.90 -1.73
N ILE A 438 -6.26 -5.21 -1.09
CA ILE A 438 -7.40 -4.59 -1.74
C ILE A 438 -7.53 -3.17 -1.16
N PRO A 439 -6.73 -2.20 -1.64
CA PRO A 439 -6.78 -0.83 -1.15
C PRO A 439 -7.95 -0.03 -1.76
N PHE A 440 -8.50 0.90 -0.96
CA PHE A 440 -9.52 1.84 -1.42
C PHE A 440 -8.93 2.92 -2.35
N PHE A 441 -9.77 3.64 -3.10
CA PHE A 441 -9.35 4.46 -4.26
C PHE A 441 -8.25 5.50 -3.96
N ASP A 442 -8.27 6.09 -2.77
CA ASP A 442 -7.31 7.09 -2.30
C ASP A 442 -6.49 6.57 -1.10
N ALA A 443 -6.35 5.24 -0.98
CA ALA A 443 -5.65 4.63 0.14
C ALA A 443 -4.19 5.08 0.19
N ASN A 444 -3.73 5.37 1.41
CA ASN A 444 -2.34 5.78 1.59
C ASN A 444 -1.39 4.69 1.07
N ARG A 445 -0.47 5.10 0.18
CA ARG A 445 0.55 4.25 -0.46
C ARG A 445 0.02 3.06 -1.27
N PHE A 446 -1.21 3.10 -1.78
CA PHE A 446 -1.73 2.04 -2.66
C PHE A 446 -0.80 1.73 -3.85
N TYR A 447 -0.13 2.76 -4.37
CA TYR A 447 0.79 2.67 -5.51
C TYR A 447 2.13 1.98 -5.19
N GLN A 448 2.44 1.70 -3.91
CA GLN A 448 3.67 1.05 -3.45
C GLN A 448 3.46 -0.41 -3.06
N TRP A 449 2.35 -1.02 -3.49
CA TRP A 449 1.98 -2.36 -3.06
C TRP A 449 3.08 -3.41 -3.33
N LYS A 450 3.81 -3.28 -4.44
CA LYS A 450 4.93 -4.19 -4.77
C LYS A 450 6.09 -4.02 -3.80
N GLU A 451 6.46 -2.79 -3.49
CA GLU A 451 7.54 -2.44 -2.56
C GLU A 451 7.20 -2.85 -1.12
N LEU A 452 5.91 -2.96 -0.80
CA LEU A 452 5.42 -3.46 0.48
C LEU A 452 5.42 -4.99 0.57
N GLY A 453 5.66 -5.71 -0.53
CA GLY A 453 5.78 -7.17 -0.57
C GLY A 453 4.54 -7.91 -1.05
N PHE A 454 3.44 -7.23 -1.36
CA PHE A 454 2.26 -7.89 -1.91
C PHE A 454 2.55 -8.50 -3.29
N ASP A 455 2.05 -9.71 -3.54
CA ASP A 455 2.11 -10.36 -4.85
C ASP A 455 1.02 -9.84 -5.78
N ALA A 456 -0.16 -9.53 -5.24
CA ALA A 456 -1.28 -9.03 -6.00
C ALA A 456 -2.04 -7.94 -5.23
N ALA A 457 -2.42 -6.87 -5.92
CA ALA A 457 -3.25 -5.82 -5.38
C ALA A 457 -4.42 -5.49 -6.31
N VAL A 458 -5.59 -5.19 -5.75
CA VAL A 458 -6.82 -4.84 -6.48
C VAL A 458 -7.35 -3.50 -5.98
N LEU A 459 -7.39 -2.49 -6.84
CA LEU A 459 -7.86 -1.16 -6.44
C LEU A 459 -9.39 -1.15 -6.38
N GLN A 460 -9.96 -0.69 -5.25
CA GLN A 460 -11.39 -0.47 -5.11
C GLN A 460 -11.75 0.94 -5.56
N PRO A 461 -12.64 1.11 -6.55
CA PRO A 461 -13.04 2.45 -6.98
C PRO A 461 -13.86 3.22 -5.92
N ASN A 462 -14.53 2.52 -5.00
CA ASN A 462 -15.52 3.04 -4.05
C ASN A 462 -16.62 3.88 -4.71
N TYR A 463 -16.85 3.67 -6.01
CA TYR A 463 -17.85 4.38 -6.77
C TYR A 463 -19.25 3.90 -6.36
N PHE A 464 -19.46 2.62 -6.03
CA PHE A 464 -20.80 2.08 -5.80
C PHE A 464 -21.58 2.76 -4.68
N PHE A 465 -20.94 3.17 -3.58
CA PHE A 465 -21.62 3.43 -2.29
C PHE A 465 -22.31 4.79 -2.13
N THR A 466 -22.18 5.69 -3.09
CA THR A 466 -22.87 6.99 -3.06
C THR A 466 -23.31 7.38 -4.46
N THR A 467 -24.49 7.97 -4.60
CA THR A 467 -25.03 8.39 -5.89
C THR A 467 -24.38 9.67 -6.44
N THR A 468 -23.55 10.35 -5.65
CA THR A 468 -22.93 11.63 -6.00
C THR A 468 -21.54 11.52 -6.61
N THR A 469 -20.85 10.38 -6.47
CA THR A 469 -19.52 10.18 -7.09
C THR A 469 -19.69 10.05 -8.60
N PRO A 470 -18.97 10.87 -9.42
CA PRO A 470 -19.10 10.87 -10.87
C PRO A 470 -18.50 9.61 -11.50
N ASP A 471 -19.00 9.24 -12.70
CA ASP A 471 -18.55 8.07 -13.47
C ASP A 471 -17.05 8.14 -13.85
N SER A 472 -16.45 9.35 -13.83
CA SER A 472 -15.00 9.51 -14.01
C SER A 472 -14.20 8.70 -12.99
N ARG A 473 -14.75 8.41 -11.81
CA ARG A 473 -14.12 7.55 -10.78
C ARG A 473 -13.73 6.18 -11.31
N ILE A 474 -14.56 5.55 -12.16
CA ILE A 474 -14.24 4.25 -12.78
C ILE A 474 -13.06 4.40 -13.76
N THR A 475 -13.04 5.50 -14.51
CA THR A 475 -11.97 5.83 -15.46
C THR A 475 -10.64 6.07 -14.75
N GLU A 476 -10.67 6.83 -13.66
CA GLU A 476 -9.51 7.13 -12.83
C GLU A 476 -8.97 5.85 -12.17
N ALA A 477 -9.85 4.98 -11.67
CA ALA A 477 -9.44 3.73 -11.02
C ALA A 477 -8.79 2.78 -12.03
N ALA A 478 -9.40 2.65 -13.21
CA ALA A 478 -8.83 1.89 -14.32
C ALA A 478 -7.45 2.42 -14.73
N SER A 479 -7.26 3.74 -14.74
CA SER A 479 -5.98 4.38 -15.06
C SER A 479 -4.92 4.11 -13.99
N TYR A 480 -5.26 4.21 -12.70
CA TYR A 480 -4.36 3.86 -11.61
C TYR A 480 -3.99 2.39 -11.62
N ALA A 481 -4.96 1.49 -11.83
CA ALA A 481 -4.69 0.07 -11.88
C ALA A 481 -3.72 -0.29 -13.03
N LYS A 482 -3.89 0.27 -14.24
CA LYS A 482 -2.92 0.10 -15.34
C LYS A 482 -1.55 0.66 -15.01
N ARG A 483 -1.51 1.85 -14.40
CA ARG A 483 -0.27 2.56 -14.08
C ARG A 483 0.56 1.84 -13.02
N TYR A 484 -0.08 1.23 -12.04
CA TYR A 484 0.59 0.60 -10.90
C TYR A 484 0.57 -0.93 -10.94
N GLY A 485 -0.01 -1.53 -11.98
CA GLY A 485 0.02 -2.96 -12.20
C GLY A 485 -0.94 -3.71 -11.30
N MET A 486 -2.12 -3.14 -11.02
CA MET A 486 -3.13 -3.67 -10.10
C MET A 486 -4.32 -4.25 -10.87
N GLY A 487 -5.14 -5.02 -10.16
CA GLY A 487 -6.50 -5.37 -10.56
C GLY A 487 -7.53 -4.27 -10.25
N ILE A 488 -8.80 -4.55 -10.54
CA ILE A 488 -9.95 -3.70 -10.19
C ILE A 488 -10.97 -4.49 -9.37
N GLU A 489 -11.51 -3.89 -8.31
CA GLU A 489 -12.66 -4.46 -7.60
C GLU A 489 -13.97 -3.98 -8.22
N ILE A 490 -14.91 -4.90 -8.38
CA ILE A 490 -16.31 -4.60 -8.68
C ILE A 490 -17.10 -4.59 -7.37
N GLU A 491 -17.71 -3.46 -7.04
CA GLU A 491 -18.45 -3.27 -5.79
C GLU A 491 -19.97 -3.24 -6.04
N THR A 492 -20.74 -3.94 -5.20
CA THR A 492 -22.20 -3.85 -5.13
C THR A 492 -22.72 -4.12 -3.71
N HIS A 493 -24.02 -3.90 -3.46
CA HIS A 493 -24.73 -4.35 -2.27
C HIS A 493 -26.20 -4.70 -2.59
N GLU A 494 -26.96 -5.15 -1.59
CA GLU A 494 -28.29 -5.77 -1.76
C GLU A 494 -29.38 -4.81 -2.22
N GLY A 495 -29.07 -3.51 -2.37
CA GLY A 495 -29.97 -2.52 -2.95
C GLY A 495 -30.24 -2.79 -4.42
N ILE A 496 -29.30 -3.42 -5.13
CA ILE A 496 -29.38 -3.70 -6.57
C ILE A 496 -30.46 -4.76 -6.92
N VAL A 497 -30.81 -5.64 -5.98
CA VAL A 497 -31.78 -6.73 -6.17
C VAL A 497 -33.20 -6.35 -5.71
N LYS A 498 -33.49 -5.05 -5.55
CA LYS A 498 -34.81 -4.52 -5.19
C LYS A 498 -35.33 -3.52 -6.25
N PRO A 499 -35.59 -3.95 -7.51
CA PRO A 499 -36.06 -3.05 -8.56
C PRO A 499 -37.49 -2.55 -8.30
N GLY A 500 -37.76 -1.27 -8.58
CA GLY A 500 -39.12 -0.71 -8.63
C GLY A 500 -39.90 -0.57 -7.30
N ALA A 501 -39.29 -0.68 -6.13
CA ALA A 501 -40.01 -0.36 -4.89
C ALA A 501 -40.14 1.17 -4.74
N PRO A 502 -41.27 1.71 -4.24
CA PRO A 502 -41.50 3.17 -4.14
C PRO A 502 -40.45 3.96 -3.33
N THR A 503 -39.59 3.23 -2.59
CA THR A 503 -38.51 3.75 -1.77
C THR A 503 -37.15 3.10 -2.08
N SER A 504 -37.02 2.27 -3.13
CA SER A 504 -35.74 1.66 -3.51
C SER A 504 -35.07 2.40 -4.66
N ASP A 505 -33.90 2.94 -4.39
CA ASP A 505 -32.90 3.40 -5.37
C ASP A 505 -32.36 2.25 -6.25
N GLY A 506 -33.11 1.16 -6.43
CA GLY A 506 -32.65 -0.07 -7.10
C GLY A 506 -32.18 0.17 -8.52
N ASP A 507 -32.90 1.00 -9.29
CA ASP A 507 -32.49 1.36 -10.65
C ASP A 507 -31.23 2.23 -10.65
N VAL A 508 -31.06 3.10 -9.65
CA VAL A 508 -29.84 3.90 -9.48
C VAL A 508 -28.65 2.98 -9.17
N TRP A 509 -28.80 2.05 -8.22
CA TRP A 509 -27.75 1.08 -7.88
C TRP A 509 -27.41 0.15 -9.04
N ARG A 510 -28.40 -0.26 -9.84
CA ARG A 510 -28.16 -1.02 -11.08
C ARG A 510 -27.38 -0.20 -12.10
N GLY A 511 -27.72 1.07 -12.28
CA GLY A 511 -26.96 1.99 -13.12
C GLY A 511 -25.49 2.09 -12.67
N ARG A 512 -25.24 2.19 -11.36
CA ARG A 512 -23.87 2.21 -10.82
C ARG A 512 -23.13 0.90 -11.06
N TYR A 513 -23.79 -0.24 -10.88
CA TYR A 513 -23.18 -1.54 -11.18
C TYR A 513 -22.84 -1.69 -12.67
N LEU A 514 -23.75 -1.29 -13.55
CA LEU A 514 -23.53 -1.29 -14.99
C LEU A 514 -22.37 -0.38 -15.38
N ALA A 515 -22.13 0.73 -14.68
CA ALA A 515 -20.95 1.56 -14.92
C ALA A 515 -19.64 0.79 -14.69
N TYR A 516 -19.56 -0.06 -13.65
CA TYR A 516 -18.41 -0.96 -13.46
C TYR A 516 -18.29 -1.97 -14.60
N LEU A 517 -19.38 -2.63 -15.01
CA LEU A 517 -19.29 -3.66 -16.05
C LEU A 517 -18.97 -3.04 -17.43
N ASN A 518 -19.58 -1.91 -17.75
CA ASN A 518 -19.32 -1.17 -18.99
C ASN A 518 -17.90 -0.62 -19.02
N GLY A 519 -17.40 -0.11 -17.90
CA GLY A 519 -16.01 0.30 -17.76
C GLY A 519 -15.02 -0.84 -18.02
N GLY A 520 -15.39 -2.08 -17.73
CA GLY A 520 -14.51 -3.23 -18.00
C GLY A 520 -14.30 -3.51 -19.46
N ILE A 521 -15.29 -3.19 -20.30
CA ILE A 521 -15.16 -3.18 -21.75
C ILE A 521 -14.38 -1.94 -22.21
N ASP A 522 -14.75 -0.75 -21.73
CA ASP A 522 -14.17 0.52 -22.18
C ASP A 522 -12.68 0.64 -21.86
N TYR A 523 -12.29 0.15 -20.69
CA TYR A 523 -10.94 0.29 -20.16
C TYR A 523 -10.14 -1.02 -20.21
N GLY A 524 -10.79 -2.15 -20.53
CA GLY A 524 -10.15 -3.43 -20.83
C GLY A 524 -9.89 -4.34 -19.63
N TYR A 525 -10.35 -4.00 -18.41
CA TYR A 525 -10.12 -4.85 -17.24
C TYR A 525 -10.98 -6.13 -17.24
N MET A 526 -12.05 -6.22 -18.04
CA MET A 526 -12.86 -7.45 -18.10
C MET A 526 -12.05 -8.67 -18.57
N THR A 527 -11.09 -8.47 -19.47
CA THR A 527 -10.35 -9.57 -20.12
C THR A 527 -8.91 -9.72 -19.65
N ASP A 528 -8.31 -8.63 -19.17
CA ASP A 528 -6.87 -8.58 -18.90
C ASP A 528 -6.52 -8.50 -17.42
N ALA A 529 -7.47 -8.18 -16.53
CA ALA A 529 -7.18 -7.90 -15.14
C ALA A 529 -7.58 -9.06 -14.22
N PHE A 530 -6.77 -9.25 -13.18
CA PHE A 530 -7.18 -9.89 -11.94
C PHE A 530 -8.27 -9.03 -11.30
N MET A 531 -9.39 -9.65 -10.97
CA MET A 531 -10.59 -8.98 -10.48
C MET A 531 -10.92 -9.43 -9.06
N ALA A 532 -11.41 -8.51 -8.25
CA ALA A 532 -12.09 -8.83 -6.99
C ALA A 532 -13.57 -8.43 -7.05
N TYR A 533 -14.42 -9.08 -6.27
CA TYR A 533 -15.86 -8.82 -6.25
C TYR A 533 -16.36 -8.67 -4.82
N TYR A 534 -16.61 -7.42 -4.44
CA TYR A 534 -17.33 -7.08 -3.21
C TYR A 534 -18.83 -7.01 -3.51
N GLN A 535 -19.62 -7.67 -2.66
CA GLN A 535 -21.05 -7.83 -2.89
C GLN A 535 -21.95 -7.37 -1.73
N GLY A 536 -21.39 -6.63 -0.77
CA GLY A 536 -22.08 -6.36 0.48
C GLY A 536 -22.26 -7.67 1.22
N GLY A 537 -23.52 -8.04 1.47
CA GLY A 537 -23.84 -9.29 2.09
C GLY A 537 -23.86 -10.48 1.13
N ASP A 538 -25.06 -10.89 0.74
CA ASP A 538 -25.39 -12.07 -0.06
C ASP A 538 -26.04 -11.69 -1.39
N THR A 539 -25.67 -10.53 -1.95
CA THR A 539 -26.28 -9.96 -3.15
C THR A 539 -26.30 -10.92 -4.33
N PHE A 540 -25.18 -11.61 -4.63
CA PHE A 540 -25.15 -12.53 -5.77
C PHE A 540 -25.96 -13.80 -5.50
N LEU A 541 -26.03 -14.29 -4.26
CA LEU A 541 -26.93 -15.38 -3.88
C LEU A 541 -28.41 -14.99 -4.04
N ARG A 542 -28.79 -13.81 -3.55
CA ARG A 542 -30.15 -13.28 -3.71
C ARG A 542 -30.52 -13.11 -5.17
N ALA A 543 -29.62 -12.56 -5.97
CA ALA A 543 -29.80 -12.47 -7.42
C ALA A 543 -29.94 -13.87 -8.04
N ALA A 544 -29.06 -14.81 -7.69
CA ALA A 544 -29.05 -16.16 -8.26
C ALA A 544 -30.33 -16.96 -8.01
N THR A 545 -30.92 -16.75 -6.84
CA THR A 545 -32.11 -17.47 -6.36
C THR A 545 -33.42 -16.72 -6.60
N SER A 546 -33.35 -15.50 -7.14
CA SER A 546 -34.53 -14.67 -7.39
C SER A 546 -35.39 -15.21 -8.52
N THR A 547 -36.71 -15.19 -8.31
CA THR A 547 -37.71 -15.41 -9.36
C THR A 547 -38.07 -14.12 -10.10
N ASP A 548 -37.68 -12.95 -9.58
CA ASP A 548 -37.78 -11.69 -10.30
C ASP A 548 -36.66 -11.62 -11.35
N PRO A 549 -36.99 -11.60 -12.65
CA PRO A 549 -35.99 -11.58 -13.72
C PRO A 549 -35.07 -10.37 -13.64
N VAL A 550 -35.52 -9.21 -13.14
CA VAL A 550 -34.69 -8.00 -13.06
C VAL A 550 -33.61 -8.17 -11.99
N ALA A 551 -33.97 -8.69 -10.81
CA ALA A 551 -33.00 -9.01 -9.77
C ALA A 551 -32.04 -10.15 -10.19
N ARG A 552 -32.56 -11.16 -10.89
CA ARG A 552 -31.77 -12.28 -11.45
C ARG A 552 -30.74 -11.82 -12.48
N GLU A 553 -31.11 -10.83 -13.30
CA GLU A 553 -30.23 -10.26 -14.33
C GLU A 553 -28.89 -9.76 -13.77
N THR A 554 -28.86 -9.29 -12.51
CA THR A 554 -27.60 -8.90 -11.86
C THR A 554 -26.60 -10.06 -11.89
N TYR A 555 -27.03 -11.27 -11.50
CA TYR A 555 -26.18 -12.45 -11.52
C TYR A 555 -25.78 -12.85 -12.94
N GLU A 556 -26.71 -12.75 -13.90
CA GLU A 556 -26.44 -13.06 -15.29
C GLU A 556 -25.43 -12.09 -15.92
N TRP A 557 -25.49 -10.80 -15.58
CA TRP A 557 -24.49 -9.81 -15.97
C TRP A 557 -23.12 -10.12 -15.36
N THR A 558 -23.05 -10.41 -14.06
CA THR A 558 -21.80 -10.76 -13.38
C THR A 558 -21.18 -12.02 -13.99
N TYR A 559 -21.97 -13.07 -14.22
CA TYR A 559 -21.49 -14.28 -14.87
C TYR A 559 -20.94 -14.01 -16.26
N ARG A 560 -21.70 -13.31 -17.12
CA ARG A 560 -21.20 -12.96 -18.45
C ARG A 560 -19.93 -12.11 -18.39
N PHE A 561 -19.81 -11.22 -17.41
CA PHE A 561 -18.62 -10.38 -17.22
C PHE A 561 -17.39 -11.21 -16.86
N VAL A 562 -17.50 -12.08 -15.87
CA VAL A 562 -16.45 -13.05 -15.47
C VAL A 562 -16.03 -13.93 -16.65
N LYS A 563 -16.97 -14.36 -17.50
CA LYS A 563 -16.66 -15.16 -18.70
C LYS A 563 -16.12 -14.32 -19.87
N GLY A 564 -16.00 -13.00 -19.74
CA GLY A 564 -15.58 -12.11 -20.83
C GLY A 564 -16.60 -12.01 -21.99
N THR A 565 -17.86 -12.34 -21.74
CA THR A 565 -18.96 -12.36 -22.74
C THR A 565 -20.03 -11.31 -22.49
N TYR A 566 -19.87 -10.48 -21.45
CA TYR A 566 -20.78 -9.38 -21.18
C TYR A 566 -20.76 -8.39 -22.36
N ALA A 567 -21.95 -8.00 -22.79
CA ALA A 567 -22.17 -6.95 -23.77
C ALA A 567 -22.95 -5.83 -23.08
N LYS A 568 -22.59 -4.59 -23.38
CA LYS A 568 -23.28 -3.43 -22.80
C LYS A 568 -24.77 -3.46 -23.19
N PRO A 569 -25.69 -3.35 -22.22
CA PRO A 569 -27.13 -3.33 -22.47
C PRO A 569 -27.59 -2.03 -23.13
#